data_AF-A0A7C9VMR4-F1
#
_entry.id   AF-A0A7C9VMR4-F1
#
_cell.length_a   1.000
_cell.length_b   1.000
_cell.length_c   1.000
_cell.angle_alpha   90.00
_cell.angle_beta   90.00
_cell.angle_gamma   90.00
#
_symmetry.space_group_name_H-M   'P 1'
#
loop_
_entity.id
_entity.type
_entity.pdbx_description
1 polymer ?
#
loop_
_entity_poly.entity_id
_entity_poly.type
_entity_poly.pdbx_seq_one_letter_code
_entity_poly.pdbx_strand_id
1 'polypeptide(L)'
;GLVRPGGLMHIGLYSATARADINAARTYLAQKGRDYSVGEVRRLRAEFAGRAPGDPLHNITGFSDFFSMSECRDLLFHVQEHQFSIPQIADFLREIGFTFLGFETPARTSYHRRFPDDRTATDLANWAAFEAENPSTFAAMYQFWIQKN
;
A
#
# COMPACT_ATOMS: atom_id res chain seq x y z
N GLY A 1 -26.37 0.37 14.16
CA GLY A 1 -25.00 0.43 13.61
C GLY A 1 -24.05 0.86 14.71
N LEU A 2 -22.80 0.38 14.69
CA LEU A 2 -21.78 0.71 15.70
C LEU A 2 -21.34 2.18 15.66
N VAL A 3 -21.54 2.87 14.53
CA VAL A 3 -21.27 4.30 14.36
C VAL A 3 -22.59 5.04 14.19
N ARG A 4 -22.76 6.14 14.94
CA ARG A 4 -23.93 7.02 14.86
C ARG A 4 -23.85 7.89 13.58
N PRO A 5 -24.97 8.34 13.01
CA PRO A 5 -24.95 9.31 11.91
C PRO A 5 -24.06 10.52 12.23
N GLY A 6 -23.26 10.95 11.26
CA GLY A 6 -22.25 12.00 11.43
C GLY A 6 -20.96 11.57 12.15
N GLY A 7 -20.88 10.34 12.66
CA GLY A 7 -19.71 9.79 13.32
C GLY A 7 -18.54 9.59 12.35
N LEU A 8 -17.32 9.84 12.85
CA LEU A 8 -16.08 9.73 12.09
C LEU A 8 -15.38 8.40 12.39
N MET A 9 -14.70 7.85 11.39
CA MET A 9 -13.78 6.73 11.54
C MET A 9 -12.48 7.02 10.81
N HIS A 10 -11.38 6.65 11.44
CA HIS A 10 -10.04 6.63 10.84
C HIS A 10 -9.71 5.20 10.44
N ILE A 11 -9.22 5.01 9.22
CA ILE A 11 -9.00 3.69 8.63
C ILE A 11 -7.58 3.61 8.07
N GLY A 12 -6.91 2.49 8.37
CA GLY A 12 -5.63 2.08 7.79
C GLY A 12 -5.79 0.83 6.92
N LEU A 13 -5.37 0.85 5.65
CA LEU A 13 -5.44 -0.30 4.72
C LEU A 13 -4.16 -0.39 3.88
N TYR A 14 -3.72 -1.61 3.52
CA TYR A 14 -2.56 -1.77 2.65
C TYR A 14 -2.93 -1.61 1.16
N SER A 15 -2.15 -0.82 0.43
CA SER A 15 -2.32 -0.61 -1.01
C SER A 15 -1.84 -1.83 -1.80
N ALA A 16 -2.71 -2.40 -2.64
CA ALA A 16 -2.35 -3.45 -3.59
C ALA A 16 -1.29 -2.96 -4.61
N THR A 17 -1.42 -1.70 -5.05
CA THR A 17 -0.47 -1.06 -5.96
C THR A 17 0.91 -0.96 -5.33
N ALA A 18 0.97 -0.45 -4.09
CA ALA A 18 2.25 -0.25 -3.41
C ALA A 18 2.89 -1.56 -2.89
N ARG A 19 2.11 -2.63 -2.75
CA ARG A 19 2.58 -3.98 -2.41
C ARG A 19 2.91 -4.84 -3.65
N ALA A 20 2.79 -4.33 -4.87
CA ALA A 20 3.02 -5.09 -6.09
C ALA A 20 4.41 -5.76 -6.13
N ASP A 21 5.46 -5.01 -5.79
CA ASP A 21 6.83 -5.52 -5.77
C ASP A 21 7.01 -6.61 -4.69
N ILE A 22 6.42 -6.42 -3.51
CA ILE A 22 6.42 -7.41 -2.43
C ILE A 22 5.71 -8.69 -2.85
N ASN A 23 4.57 -8.57 -3.54
CA ASN A 23 3.85 -9.73 -4.06
C ASN A 23 4.66 -10.48 -5.13
N ALA A 24 5.40 -9.76 -5.98
CA ALA A 24 6.33 -10.35 -6.94
C ALA A 24 7.46 -11.11 -6.23
N ALA A 25 8.03 -10.53 -5.16
CA ALA A 25 9.04 -11.19 -4.34
C ALA A 25 8.52 -12.44 -3.63
N ARG A 26 7.33 -12.37 -3.02
CA ARG A 26 6.65 -13.53 -2.40
C ARG A 26 6.42 -14.64 -3.42
N THR A 27 5.93 -14.29 -4.61
CA THR A 27 5.72 -15.24 -5.72
C THR A 27 7.03 -15.88 -6.16
N TYR A 28 8.10 -15.09 -6.31
CA TYR A 28 9.42 -15.57 -6.65
C TYR A 28 9.96 -16.58 -5.62
N LEU A 29 9.86 -16.28 -4.33
CA LEU A 29 10.31 -17.16 -3.25
C LEU A 29 9.53 -18.48 -3.25
N ALA A 30 8.20 -18.41 -3.37
CA ALA A 30 7.33 -19.59 -3.43
C ALA A 30 7.65 -20.49 -4.63
N GLN A 31 7.84 -19.91 -5.83
CA GLN A 31 8.23 -20.65 -7.04
C GLN A 31 9.58 -21.34 -6.90
N LYS A 32 10.49 -20.79 -6.08
CA LYS A 32 11.81 -21.37 -5.81
C LYS A 32 11.81 -22.32 -4.61
N GLY A 33 10.68 -22.49 -3.91
CA GLY A 33 10.61 -23.28 -2.68
C GLY A 33 11.54 -22.76 -1.59
N ARG A 34 11.72 -21.43 -1.51
CA ARG A 34 12.62 -20.79 -0.55
C ARG A 34 11.84 -20.39 0.69
N ASP A 35 12.18 -21.01 1.82
CA ASP A 35 11.58 -20.74 3.11
C ASP A 35 12.42 -19.81 3.99
N TYR A 36 11.81 -19.27 5.03
CA TYR A 36 12.49 -18.37 5.96
C TYR A 36 13.65 -19.07 6.69
N SER A 37 14.84 -18.47 6.60
CA SER A 37 15.94 -18.72 7.52
C SER A 37 16.87 -17.50 7.60
N VAL A 38 17.70 -17.41 8.64
CA VAL A 38 18.68 -16.32 8.76
C VAL A 38 19.66 -16.29 7.58
N GLY A 39 20.10 -17.47 7.12
CA GLY A 39 20.96 -17.58 5.95
C GLY A 39 20.26 -17.12 4.67
N GLU A 40 18.96 -17.40 4.56
CA GLU A 40 18.15 -17.04 3.41
C GLU A 40 17.96 -15.53 3.30
N VAL A 41 17.61 -14.85 4.39
CA VAL A 41 17.48 -13.38 4.40
C VAL A 41 18.79 -12.70 4.00
N ARG A 42 19.95 -13.20 4.46
CA ARG A 42 21.27 -12.66 4.05
C ARG A 42 21.52 -12.85 2.56
N ARG A 43 21.16 -14.00 1.99
CA ARG A 43 21.28 -14.26 0.55
C ARG A 43 20.37 -13.34 -0.26
N LEU A 44 19.12 -13.19 0.16
CA LEU A 44 18.15 -12.31 -0.51
C LEU A 44 18.62 -10.86 -0.54
N ARG A 45 19.21 -10.35 0.55
CA ARG A 45 19.76 -8.99 0.58
C ARG A 45 20.83 -8.77 -0.49
N ALA A 46 21.77 -9.69 -0.62
CA ALA A 46 22.81 -9.62 -1.65
C ALA A 46 22.21 -9.78 -3.06
N GLU A 47 21.30 -10.73 -3.24
CA GLU A 47 20.65 -11.01 -4.52
C GLU A 47 19.81 -9.83 -5.02
N PHE A 48 18.98 -9.25 -4.16
CA PHE A 48 18.07 -8.18 -4.50
C PHE A 48 18.82 -6.87 -4.73
N ALA A 49 19.85 -6.58 -3.91
CA ALA A 49 20.72 -5.42 -4.12
C ALA A 49 21.53 -5.51 -5.44
N GLY A 50 21.86 -6.72 -5.91
CA GLY A 50 22.60 -6.92 -7.16
C GLY A 50 21.76 -6.81 -8.43
N ARG A 51 20.43 -6.65 -8.31
CA ARG A 51 19.52 -6.52 -9.47
C ARG A 51 19.47 -5.08 -9.99
N ALA A 52 19.02 -4.93 -11.23
CA ALA A 52 18.88 -3.62 -11.86
C ALA A 52 17.75 -2.80 -11.23
N PRO A 53 17.88 -1.47 -11.15
CA PRO A 53 16.77 -0.59 -10.77
C PRO A 53 15.54 -0.82 -11.64
N GLY A 54 14.36 -0.92 -11.02
CA GLY A 54 13.11 -1.24 -11.71
C GLY A 54 12.78 -2.74 -11.75
N ASP A 55 13.70 -3.63 -11.36
CA ASP A 55 13.34 -5.01 -11.03
C ASP A 55 12.49 -5.02 -9.73
N PRO A 56 11.29 -5.64 -9.72
CA PRO A 56 10.47 -5.73 -8.51
C PRO A 56 11.21 -6.25 -7.28
N LEU A 57 12.17 -7.17 -7.47
CA LEU A 57 12.96 -7.71 -6.36
C LEU A 57 14.00 -6.70 -5.86
N HIS A 58 14.56 -5.87 -6.76
CA HIS A 58 15.43 -4.77 -6.35
C HIS A 58 14.66 -3.74 -5.53
N ASN A 59 13.43 -3.40 -5.95
CA ASN A 59 12.61 -2.39 -5.29
C ASN A 59 12.26 -2.74 -3.84
N ILE A 60 12.28 -4.03 -3.46
CA ILE A 60 12.12 -4.48 -2.06
C ILE A 60 13.16 -3.84 -1.14
N THR A 61 14.35 -3.52 -1.65
CA THR A 61 15.40 -2.86 -0.86
C THR A 61 15.04 -1.46 -0.39
N GLY A 62 13.98 -0.85 -0.95
CA GLY A 62 13.43 0.43 -0.49
C GLY A 62 12.53 0.32 0.75
N PHE A 63 12.11 -0.88 1.16
CA PHE A 63 11.27 -1.07 2.34
C PHE A 63 12.12 -1.22 3.60
N SER A 64 11.85 -0.42 4.63
CA SER A 64 12.54 -0.50 5.93
C SER A 64 12.49 -1.91 6.53
N ASP A 65 11.33 -2.55 6.42
CA ASP A 65 11.01 -3.87 6.97
C ASP A 65 11.95 -4.96 6.43
N PHE A 66 12.54 -4.74 5.24
CA PHE A 66 13.48 -5.68 4.64
C PHE A 66 14.79 -5.83 5.44
N PHE A 67 15.16 -4.81 6.23
CA PHE A 67 16.44 -4.76 6.94
C PHE A 67 16.38 -5.35 8.36
N SER A 68 15.20 -5.48 8.95
CA SER A 68 15.01 -6.24 10.19
C SER A 68 14.77 -7.72 9.90
N MET A 69 15.27 -8.62 10.74
CA MET A 69 15.04 -10.07 10.57
C MET A 69 13.57 -10.45 10.80
N SER A 70 12.95 -9.89 11.84
CA SER A 70 11.55 -10.18 12.19
C SER A 70 10.60 -9.58 11.16
N GLU A 71 10.82 -8.33 10.77
CA GLU A 71 9.94 -7.65 9.81
C GLU A 71 10.13 -8.23 8.41
N CYS A 72 11.35 -8.62 8.00
CA CYS A 72 11.58 -9.28 6.71
C CYS A 72 10.88 -10.65 6.64
N ARG A 73 10.87 -11.40 7.74
CA ARG A 73 10.09 -12.64 7.84
C ARG A 73 8.61 -12.36 7.58
N ASP A 74 8.06 -11.38 8.26
CA ASP A 74 6.63 -11.07 8.18
C ASP A 74 6.29 -10.49 6.79
N LEU A 75 7.15 -9.65 6.24
CA LEU A 75 7.03 -9.05 4.91
C LEU A 75 7.04 -10.09 3.79
N LEU A 76 7.98 -11.04 3.79
CA LEU A 76 8.24 -11.92 2.64
C LEU A 76 7.77 -13.37 2.82
N PHE A 77 7.62 -13.85 4.04
CA PHE A 77 7.39 -15.27 4.33
C PHE A 77 6.11 -15.54 5.15
N HIS A 78 5.52 -14.54 5.81
CA HIS A 78 4.33 -14.73 6.64
C HIS A 78 3.22 -13.73 6.30
N VAL A 79 2.53 -14.01 5.19
CA VAL A 79 1.49 -13.12 4.65
C VAL A 79 0.20 -13.20 5.46
N GLN A 80 -0.15 -12.11 6.13
CA GLN A 80 -1.45 -11.91 6.81
C GLN A 80 -2.15 -10.61 6.37
N GLU A 81 -1.56 -9.87 5.44
CA GLU A 81 -2.06 -8.55 5.03
C GLU A 81 -3.14 -8.67 3.95
N HIS A 82 -4.31 -8.11 4.21
CA HIS A 82 -5.31 -7.86 3.17
C HIS A 82 -5.00 -6.56 2.45
N GLN A 83 -4.89 -6.64 1.12
CA GLN A 83 -4.58 -5.51 0.25
C GLN A 83 -5.84 -5.03 -0.46
N PHE A 84 -5.95 -3.72 -0.60
CA PHE A 84 -7.09 -3.05 -1.23
C PHE A 84 -6.61 -2.13 -2.34
N SER A 85 -7.51 -1.86 -3.27
CA SER A 85 -7.36 -0.78 -4.26
C SER A 85 -8.31 0.37 -3.92
N ILE A 86 -7.95 1.58 -4.34
CA ILE A 86 -8.80 2.76 -4.15
C ILE A 86 -10.21 2.57 -4.76
N PRO A 87 -10.39 1.96 -5.95
CA PRO A 87 -11.71 1.63 -6.47
C PRO A 87 -12.53 0.70 -5.55
N GLN A 88 -11.91 -0.34 -4.98
CA GLN A 88 -12.60 -1.22 -4.02
C GLN A 88 -13.03 -0.46 -2.75
N ILE A 89 -12.20 0.46 -2.26
CA ILE A 89 -12.57 1.33 -1.15
C ILE A 89 -13.77 2.20 -1.53
N ALA A 90 -13.78 2.78 -2.74
CA ALA A 90 -14.88 3.61 -3.22
C ALA A 90 -16.20 2.83 -3.31
N ASP A 91 -16.16 1.59 -3.83
CA ASP A 91 -17.34 0.72 -3.91
C ASP A 91 -17.85 0.35 -2.52
N PHE A 92 -16.95 -0.05 -1.60
CA PHE A 92 -17.32 -0.36 -0.23
C PHE A 92 -18.02 0.81 0.45
N LEU A 93 -17.42 2.00 0.43
CA LEU A 93 -17.99 3.20 1.08
C LEU A 93 -19.38 3.55 0.52
N ARG A 94 -19.59 3.36 -0.79
CA ARG A 94 -20.90 3.56 -1.43
C ARG A 94 -21.94 2.57 -0.92
N GLU A 95 -21.58 1.29 -0.83
CA GLU A 95 -22.47 0.23 -0.35
C GLU A 95 -22.87 0.41 1.12
N ILE A 96 -21.90 0.78 1.97
CA ILE A 96 -22.16 0.92 3.42
C ILE A 96 -22.66 2.32 3.82
N GLY A 97 -22.77 3.25 2.87
CA GLY A 97 -23.29 4.61 3.07
C GLY A 97 -22.38 5.45 3.97
N PHE A 98 -21.14 5.63 3.52
CA PHE A 98 -20.14 6.50 4.14
C PHE A 98 -19.57 7.51 3.14
N THR A 99 -19.25 8.69 3.63
CA THR A 99 -18.59 9.75 2.86
C THR A 99 -17.09 9.72 3.13
N PHE A 100 -16.28 9.70 2.07
CA PHE A 100 -14.83 9.83 2.16
C PHE A 100 -14.43 11.29 2.41
N LEU A 101 -13.55 11.52 3.39
CA LEU A 101 -13.14 12.87 3.79
C LEU A 101 -11.72 13.26 3.33
N GLY A 102 -10.91 12.30 2.90
CA GLY A 102 -9.55 12.55 2.42
C GLY A 102 -8.51 11.60 3.00
N PHE A 103 -7.41 11.43 2.26
CA PHE A 103 -6.23 10.72 2.73
C PHE A 103 -5.34 11.61 3.59
N GLU A 104 -4.74 11.01 4.62
CA GLU A 104 -3.62 11.57 5.38
C GLU A 104 -2.32 11.15 4.70
N THR A 105 -1.82 12.00 3.81
CA THR A 105 -0.61 11.70 3.04
C THR A 105 0.20 12.96 2.76
N PRO A 106 1.54 12.89 2.80
CA PRO A 106 2.41 13.98 2.34
C PRO A 106 2.27 14.28 0.84
N ALA A 107 1.67 13.36 0.07
CA ALA A 107 1.50 13.52 -1.38
C ALA A 107 0.43 14.56 -1.76
N ARG A 108 -0.31 15.12 -0.80
CA ARG A 108 -1.42 16.06 -1.05
C ARG A 108 -1.03 17.26 -1.92
N THR A 109 0.15 17.83 -1.72
CA THR A 109 0.63 18.95 -2.56
C THR A 109 0.84 18.53 -4.01
N SER A 110 1.45 17.36 -4.23
CA SER A 110 1.67 16.80 -5.57
C SER A 110 0.34 16.40 -6.23
N TYR A 111 -0.60 15.88 -5.46
CA TYR A 111 -1.95 15.57 -5.89
C TYR A 111 -2.67 16.81 -6.41
N HIS A 112 -2.70 17.90 -5.64
CA HIS A 112 -3.36 19.15 -6.07
C HIS A 112 -2.72 19.77 -7.31
N ARG A 113 -1.41 19.56 -7.52
CA ARG A 113 -0.76 19.98 -8.78
C ARG A 113 -1.27 19.17 -9.98
N ARG A 114 -1.60 17.89 -9.78
CA ARG A 114 -2.11 17.00 -10.83
C ARG A 114 -3.62 17.15 -11.06
N PHE A 115 -4.38 17.47 -10.01
CA PHE A 115 -5.84 17.62 -10.02
C PHE A 115 -6.24 18.94 -9.31
N PRO A 116 -6.01 20.11 -9.94
CA PRO A 116 -6.27 21.42 -9.32
C PRO A 116 -7.76 21.69 -9.09
N ASP A 117 -8.64 21.03 -9.85
CA ASP A 117 -10.09 21.18 -9.74
C ASP A 117 -10.66 20.44 -8.51
N ASP A 118 -10.01 19.36 -8.05
CA ASP A 118 -10.34 18.69 -6.79
C ASP A 118 -9.60 19.33 -5.62
N ARG A 119 -10.13 20.48 -5.18
CA ARG A 119 -9.55 21.27 -4.08
C ARG A 119 -9.63 20.59 -2.72
N THR A 120 -10.63 19.72 -2.52
CA THR A 120 -10.81 19.00 -1.24
C THR A 120 -9.98 17.73 -1.18
N ALA A 121 -9.48 17.22 -2.32
CA ALA A 121 -8.79 15.94 -2.43
C ALA A 121 -9.64 14.77 -1.93
N THR A 122 -10.93 14.81 -2.25
CA THR A 122 -11.92 13.80 -1.82
C THR A 122 -12.39 12.91 -2.97
N ASP A 123 -11.94 13.15 -4.20
CA ASP A 123 -12.27 12.31 -5.34
C ASP A 123 -11.37 11.07 -5.40
N LEU A 124 -11.95 9.91 -5.05
CA LEU A 124 -11.23 8.64 -5.06
C LEU A 124 -10.81 8.20 -6.48
N ALA A 125 -11.50 8.62 -7.54
CA ALA A 125 -11.10 8.28 -8.91
C ALA A 125 -9.83 9.05 -9.30
N ASN A 126 -9.73 10.33 -8.93
CA ASN A 126 -8.51 11.12 -9.11
C ASN A 126 -7.35 10.54 -8.28
N TRP A 127 -7.59 10.10 -7.04
CA TRP A 127 -6.56 9.43 -6.24
C TRP A 127 -6.10 8.10 -6.85
N ALA A 128 -7.01 7.32 -7.43
CA ALA A 128 -6.65 6.08 -8.13
C ALA A 128 -5.75 6.37 -9.34
N ALA A 129 -6.06 7.40 -10.13
CA ALA A 129 -5.22 7.84 -11.24
C ALA A 129 -3.86 8.36 -10.74
N PHE A 130 -3.84 9.13 -9.64
CA PHE A 130 -2.61 9.61 -9.02
C PHE A 130 -1.70 8.47 -8.56
N GLU A 131 -2.26 7.46 -7.90
CA GLU A 131 -1.51 6.30 -7.41
C GLU A 131 -0.95 5.47 -8.58
N ALA A 132 -1.71 5.31 -9.66
CA ALA A 132 -1.22 4.61 -10.85
C ALA A 132 0.02 5.29 -11.46
N GLU A 133 0.05 6.63 -11.45
CA GLU A 133 1.22 7.44 -11.88
C GLU A 133 2.35 7.43 -10.84
N ASN A 134 2.03 7.21 -9.55
CA ASN A 134 2.97 7.27 -8.43
C ASN A 134 2.79 6.06 -7.49
N PRO A 135 3.20 4.84 -7.89
CA PRO A 135 2.86 3.59 -7.17
C PRO A 135 3.34 3.53 -5.71
N SER A 136 4.37 4.30 -5.35
CA SER A 136 4.92 4.38 -3.99
C SER A 136 4.17 5.34 -3.07
N THR A 137 3.16 6.07 -3.56
CA THR A 137 2.43 7.10 -2.78
C THR A 137 1.92 6.56 -1.44
N PHE A 138 1.45 5.32 -1.42
CA PHE A 138 0.89 4.65 -0.25
C PHE A 138 1.72 3.42 0.16
N ALA A 139 3.04 3.48 -0.02
CA ALA A 139 3.98 2.40 0.33
C ALA A 139 3.88 1.94 1.79
N ALA A 140 3.57 2.85 2.72
CA ALA A 140 3.26 2.50 4.10
C ALA A 140 1.85 1.89 4.20
N MET A 141 0.82 2.70 3.98
CA MET A 141 -0.59 2.29 3.93
C MET A 141 -1.46 3.46 3.44
N TYR A 142 -2.67 3.18 3.01
CA TYR A 142 -3.75 4.16 2.99
C TYR A 142 -4.11 4.53 4.42
N GLN A 143 -4.10 5.81 4.76
CA GLN A 143 -4.67 6.35 5.99
C GLN A 143 -5.69 7.41 5.61
N PHE A 144 -6.94 7.28 6.07
CA PHE A 144 -8.00 8.20 5.69
C PHE A 144 -9.14 8.27 6.69
N TRP A 145 -9.92 9.34 6.57
CA TRP A 145 -11.12 9.54 7.36
C TRP A 145 -12.38 9.30 6.53
N ILE A 146 -13.38 8.69 7.16
CA ILE A 146 -14.73 8.55 6.61
C ILE A 146 -15.77 9.02 7.63
N GLN A 147 -16.92 9.48 7.13
CA GLN A 147 -18.06 9.89 7.93
C GLN A 147 -19.28 9.03 7.62
N LYS A 148 -19.99 8.59 8.66
CA LYS A 148 -21.27 7.92 8.47
C LYS A 148 -22.31 8.93 7.97
N ASN A 149 -22.92 8.63 6.82
CA ASN A 149 -24.05 9.40 6.28
C ASN A 149 -25.23 9.41 7.24
#